data_AF-A0A6L6CYM8-F1
#
_entry.id   AF-A0A6L6CYM8-F1
#
_cell.length_a   1.000
_cell.length_b   1.000
_cell.length_c   1.000
_cell.angle_alpha   90.00
_cell.angle_beta   90.00
_cell.angle_gamma   90.00
#
_symmetry.space_group_name_H-M   'P 1'
#
loop_
_entity.id
_entity.type
_entity.pdbx_description
1 polymer ?
#
loop_
_entity_poly.entity_id
_entity_poly.type
_entity_poly.pdbx_seq_one_letter_code
_entity_poly.pdbx_strand_id
1 'polypeptide(L)'
;VDTIFAADCEFGYRSSVFKANSDTWVILSVTFQLPLGTMSAPIAYNELAAKLKVELGDRVSTSDLQSAVLELRAGKGMVLDSADHDTWSVGSFFMNPRVTTAPENAPHWPEADGTVKVSAAWLIEQAGFNKGFTLNGRAALSSKHTLAITNRGDATSADISELADHIVAGVKSKFDIELKPEATFIN
;
A
#
# COMPACT_ATOMS: atom_id res chain seq x y z
N VAL A 1 -29.24 3.79 13.80
CA VAL A 1 -28.10 2.84 13.72
C VAL A 1 -28.49 1.87 12.64
N ASP A 2 -27.85 1.99 11.49
CA ASP A 2 -28.17 1.19 10.30
C ASP A 2 -27.10 0.13 10.09
N THR A 3 -27.51 -1.06 9.65
CA THR A 3 -26.60 -2.12 9.21
C THR A 3 -26.54 -2.07 7.69
N ILE A 4 -25.36 -1.77 7.15
CA ILE A 4 -25.09 -1.82 5.70
C ILE A 4 -24.48 -3.19 5.40
N PHE A 5 -25.10 -3.95 4.50
CA PHE A 5 -24.57 -5.25 4.10
C PHE A 5 -23.38 -5.07 3.15
N ALA A 6 -22.51 -6.09 3.08
CA ALA A 6 -21.30 -6.02 2.24
C ALA A 6 -21.59 -5.69 0.76
N ALA A 7 -22.75 -6.11 0.24
CA ALA A 7 -23.19 -5.80 -1.12
C ALA A 7 -23.51 -4.30 -1.33
N ASP A 8 -23.92 -3.61 -0.27
CA ASP A 8 -24.31 -2.19 -0.29
C ASP A 8 -23.15 -1.27 0.15
N CYS A 9 -22.03 -1.83 0.62
CA CYS A 9 -20.84 -1.06 1.00
C CYS A 9 -20.06 -0.48 -0.19
N GLU A 10 -20.40 -0.89 -1.42
CA GLU A 10 -19.72 -0.49 -2.67
C GLU A 10 -18.20 -0.69 -2.60
N PHE A 11 -17.75 -1.83 -2.06
CA PHE A 11 -16.32 -2.11 -1.91
C PHE A 11 -15.61 -2.18 -3.27
N GLY A 12 -14.51 -1.43 -3.37
CA GLY A 12 -13.59 -1.46 -4.50
C GLY A 12 -12.14 -1.34 -4.04
N TYR A 13 -11.22 -1.17 -5.00
CA TYR A 13 -9.81 -1.01 -4.66
C TYR A 13 -9.58 0.30 -3.91
N ARG A 14 -9.32 0.19 -2.59
CA ARG A 14 -9.13 1.34 -1.68
C ARG A 14 -10.31 2.32 -1.67
N SER A 15 -11.52 1.81 -1.94
CA SER A 15 -12.77 2.57 -2.01
C SER A 15 -13.92 1.84 -1.35
N SER A 16 -14.89 2.62 -0.86
CA SER A 16 -16.18 2.19 -0.34
C SER A 16 -17.13 3.37 -0.34
N VAL A 17 -18.42 3.13 -0.15
CA VAL A 17 -19.43 4.19 0.06
C VAL A 17 -19.08 5.09 1.25
N PHE A 18 -18.42 4.52 2.28
CA PHE A 18 -17.97 5.26 3.47
C PHE A 18 -16.85 6.24 3.15
N LYS A 19 -15.91 5.87 2.26
CA LYS A 19 -14.85 6.79 1.82
C LYS A 19 -15.39 7.89 0.91
N ALA A 20 -16.38 7.57 0.06
CA ALA A 20 -17.04 8.55 -0.79
C ALA A 20 -17.90 9.56 0.00
N ASN A 21 -18.35 9.19 1.19
CA ASN A 21 -19.26 9.98 2.05
C ASN A 21 -18.72 10.06 3.49
N SER A 22 -17.47 10.49 3.67
CA SER A 22 -16.75 10.44 4.94
C SER A 22 -17.43 11.20 6.08
N ASP A 23 -18.18 12.26 5.76
CA ASP A 23 -18.80 13.14 6.76
C ASP A 23 -20.19 12.65 7.19
N THR A 24 -20.67 11.58 6.56
CA THR A 24 -22.02 11.03 6.77
C THR A 24 -22.03 9.87 7.75
N TRP A 25 -20.96 9.07 7.79
CA TRP A 25 -20.96 7.77 8.45
C TRP A 25 -19.96 7.69 9.61
N VAL A 26 -20.38 7.08 10.72
CA VAL A 26 -19.49 6.60 11.79
C VAL A 26 -19.66 5.10 11.91
N ILE A 27 -18.59 4.34 11.65
CA ILE A 27 -18.61 2.88 11.74
C ILE A 27 -18.58 2.48 13.22
N LEU A 28 -19.66 1.87 13.71
CA LEU A 28 -19.77 1.44 15.11
C LEU A 28 -19.27 0.01 15.33
N SER A 29 -19.42 -0.87 14.34
CA SER A 29 -18.99 -2.26 14.39
C SER A 29 -18.81 -2.83 12.99
N VAL A 30 -17.99 -3.88 12.86
CA VAL A 30 -17.82 -4.64 11.63
C VAL A 30 -18.01 -6.12 11.92
N THR A 31 -18.82 -6.82 11.11
CA THR A 31 -19.02 -8.26 11.22
C THR A 31 -18.33 -8.96 10.05
N PHE A 32 -17.50 -9.96 10.36
CA PHE A 32 -16.82 -10.79 9.37
C PHE A 32 -17.39 -12.20 9.39
N GLN A 33 -17.66 -12.76 8.22
CA GLN A 33 -17.96 -14.18 8.06
C GLN A 33 -16.67 -14.88 7.62
N LEU A 34 -16.13 -15.75 8.50
CA LEU A 34 -14.89 -16.48 8.24
C LEU A 34 -15.19 -17.95 7.97
N PRO A 35 -14.47 -18.59 7.01
CA PRO A 35 -14.51 -20.04 6.88
C PRO A 35 -14.07 -20.73 8.17
N LEU A 36 -14.72 -21.83 8.53
CA LEU A 36 -14.29 -22.68 9.63
C LEU A 36 -13.12 -23.55 9.19
N GLY A 37 -12.03 -23.58 9.96
CA GLY A 37 -10.86 -24.41 9.71
C GLY A 37 -9.54 -23.75 10.09
N THR A 38 -8.45 -24.47 9.85
CA THR A 38 -7.07 -24.04 10.16
C THR A 38 -6.22 -23.80 8.92
N MET A 39 -6.81 -23.91 7.73
CA MET A 39 -6.13 -23.73 6.45
C MET A 39 -6.43 -22.35 5.87
N SER A 40 -5.44 -21.75 5.22
CA SER A 40 -5.57 -20.47 4.54
C SER A 40 -6.51 -20.54 3.33
N ALA A 41 -6.90 -19.36 2.83
CA ALA A 41 -7.27 -19.22 1.44
C ALA A 41 -6.07 -19.60 0.53
N PRO A 42 -6.31 -19.96 -0.75
CA PRO A 42 -5.24 -20.20 -1.71
C PRO A 42 -4.24 -19.03 -1.76
N ILE A 43 -2.93 -19.32 -1.71
CA ILE A 43 -1.89 -18.29 -1.78
C ILE A 43 -1.93 -17.62 -3.15
N ALA A 44 -2.12 -16.30 -3.16
CA ALA A 44 -2.29 -15.50 -4.38
C ALA A 44 -1.13 -14.53 -4.65
N TYR A 45 -0.12 -14.47 -3.78
CA TYR A 45 0.98 -13.51 -3.87
C TYR A 45 2.33 -14.24 -4.00
N ASN A 46 3.07 -13.96 -5.08
CA ASN A 46 4.34 -14.62 -5.40
C ASN A 46 5.37 -14.53 -4.26
N GLU A 47 5.50 -13.36 -3.64
CA GLU A 47 6.47 -13.17 -2.55
C GLU A 47 6.10 -13.98 -1.30
N LEU A 48 4.80 -14.11 -1.02
CA LEU A 48 4.30 -14.93 0.07
C LEU A 48 4.48 -16.43 -0.23
N ALA A 49 4.19 -16.84 -1.47
CA ALA A 49 4.43 -18.20 -1.95
C ALA A 49 5.91 -18.57 -1.82
N ALA A 50 6.81 -17.70 -2.27
CA ALA A 50 8.25 -17.88 -2.14
C ALA A 50 8.71 -17.95 -0.67
N LYS A 51 8.18 -17.09 0.21
CA LYS A 51 8.49 -17.10 1.65
C LYS A 51 8.06 -18.41 2.32
N LEU A 52 6.89 -18.92 1.95
CA LEU A 52 6.32 -20.16 2.46
C LEU A 52 6.87 -21.41 1.76
N LYS A 53 7.60 -21.25 0.65
CA LYS A 53 8.10 -22.33 -0.22
C LYS A 53 6.97 -23.22 -0.75
N VAL A 54 5.90 -22.58 -1.23
CA VAL A 54 4.73 -23.20 -1.85
C VAL A 54 4.44 -22.57 -3.21
N GLU A 55 3.58 -23.20 -4.00
CA GLU A 55 3.14 -22.67 -5.27
C GLU A 55 1.93 -21.73 -5.10
N LEU A 56 1.67 -20.89 -6.11
CA LEU A 56 0.41 -20.14 -6.15
C LEU A 56 -0.77 -21.12 -6.20
N GLY A 57 -1.81 -20.83 -5.41
CA GLY A 57 -2.98 -21.68 -5.28
C GLY A 57 -2.92 -22.67 -4.11
N ASP A 58 -1.73 -22.95 -3.57
CA ASP A 58 -1.58 -23.83 -2.42
C ASP A 58 -2.25 -23.25 -1.16
N ARG A 59 -2.56 -24.11 -0.21
CA ARG A 59 -3.04 -23.72 1.12
C ARG A 59 -2.05 -24.15 2.18
N VAL A 60 -1.83 -23.28 3.16
CA VAL A 60 -0.97 -23.54 4.32
C VAL A 60 -1.77 -23.42 5.61
N SER A 61 -1.17 -23.76 6.75
CA SER A 61 -1.81 -23.49 8.05
C SER A 61 -1.97 -21.97 8.24
N THR A 62 -3.04 -21.53 8.89
CA THR A 62 -3.27 -20.10 9.19
C THR A 62 -2.18 -19.52 10.08
N SER A 63 -1.57 -20.35 10.94
CA SER A 63 -0.44 -19.95 11.78
C SER A 63 0.80 -19.64 10.93
N ASP A 64 1.16 -20.53 9.99
CA ASP A 64 2.30 -20.31 9.10
C ASP A 64 2.07 -19.11 8.19
N LEU A 65 0.85 -18.97 7.67
CA LEU A 65 0.44 -17.79 6.90
C LEU A 65 0.65 -16.50 7.70
N GLN A 66 0.15 -16.45 8.93
CA GLN A 66 0.25 -15.27 9.79
C GLN A 66 1.72 -14.92 10.05
N SER A 67 2.54 -15.89 10.46
CA SER A 67 3.96 -15.68 10.71
C SER A 67 4.69 -15.16 9.47
N ALA A 68 4.48 -15.80 8.31
CA ALA A 68 5.11 -15.38 7.06
C ALA A 68 4.68 -13.96 6.64
N VAL A 69 3.40 -13.61 6.78
CA VAL A 69 2.90 -12.26 6.49
C VAL A 69 3.51 -11.23 7.43
N LEU A 70 3.57 -11.49 8.74
CA LEU A 70 4.17 -10.59 9.71
C LEU A 70 5.66 -10.36 9.42
N GLU A 71 6.41 -11.42 9.10
CA GLU A 71 7.83 -11.32 8.75
C GLU A 71 8.05 -10.50 7.48
N LEU A 72 7.28 -10.76 6.40
CA LEU A 72 7.38 -10.01 5.16
C LEU A 72 7.04 -8.53 5.35
N ARG A 73 6.03 -8.23 6.19
CA ARG A 73 5.65 -6.85 6.51
C ARG A 73 6.71 -6.16 7.37
N ALA A 74 7.25 -6.83 8.39
CA ALA A 74 8.31 -6.27 9.23
C ALA A 74 9.57 -5.96 8.40
N GLY A 75 9.93 -6.83 7.45
CA GLY A 75 11.01 -6.59 6.49
C GLY A 75 10.81 -5.36 5.60
N LYS A 76 9.59 -4.83 5.52
CA LYS A 76 9.20 -3.64 4.74
C LYS A 76 8.85 -2.42 5.61
N GLY A 77 9.03 -2.49 6.92
CA GLY A 77 8.61 -1.41 7.84
C GLY A 77 7.08 -1.27 7.97
N MET A 78 6.33 -2.32 7.62
CA MET A 78 4.85 -2.33 7.58
C MET A 78 4.22 -2.99 8.82
N VAL A 79 5.01 -3.20 9.88
CA VAL A 79 4.58 -3.58 11.22
C VAL A 79 5.12 -2.51 12.16
N LEU A 80 4.28 -1.93 13.00
CA LEU A 80 4.66 -0.84 13.90
C LEU A 80 5.74 -1.30 14.89
N ASP A 81 6.82 -0.53 14.96
CA ASP A 81 7.89 -0.68 15.96
C ASP A 81 8.37 0.72 16.36
N SER A 82 8.13 1.10 17.61
CA SER A 82 8.46 2.43 18.11
C SER A 82 9.95 2.77 18.03
N ALA A 83 10.83 1.76 18.03
CA ALA A 83 12.27 1.96 17.92
C ALA A 83 12.75 2.11 16.47
N ASP A 84 11.90 1.85 15.49
CA ASP A 84 12.22 1.88 14.07
C ASP A 84 11.45 2.98 13.34
N HIS A 85 12.17 4.04 12.98
CA HIS A 85 11.61 5.18 12.23
C HIS A 85 11.11 4.78 10.82
N ASP A 86 11.50 3.62 10.26
CA ASP A 86 10.87 3.14 9.02
C ASP A 86 9.38 2.78 9.20
N THR A 87 8.93 2.59 10.43
CA THR A 87 7.54 2.31 10.77
C THR A 87 6.74 3.56 11.14
N TRP A 88 7.42 4.73 11.25
CA TRP A 88 6.80 6.02 11.55
C TRP A 88 6.23 6.62 10.25
N SER A 89 5.25 5.91 9.69
CA SER A 89 4.63 6.20 8.40
C SER A 89 3.12 5.98 8.46
N VAL A 90 2.45 6.30 7.37
CA VAL A 90 1.04 5.95 7.12
C VAL A 90 0.93 4.70 6.22
N GLY A 91 1.98 3.88 6.19
CA GLY A 91 2.09 2.74 5.26
C GLY A 91 2.45 3.19 3.85
N SER A 92 1.91 2.50 2.83
CA SER A 92 2.09 2.90 1.44
C SER A 92 1.43 4.26 1.21
N PHE A 93 2.23 5.26 0.88
CA PHE A 93 1.78 6.63 0.70
C PHE A 93 1.02 6.83 -0.61
N PHE A 94 1.40 6.11 -1.68
CA PHE A 94 0.79 6.21 -3.00
C PHE A 94 0.05 4.93 -3.37
N MET A 95 -1.11 5.09 -4.02
CA MET A 95 -1.81 3.99 -4.68
C MET A 95 -1.06 3.56 -5.96
N ASN A 96 -1.19 2.30 -6.33
CA ASN A 96 -0.73 1.83 -7.63
C ASN A 96 -1.60 2.46 -8.75
N PRO A 97 -1.02 3.20 -9.70
CA PRO A 97 -1.77 3.85 -10.77
C PRO A 97 -2.36 2.82 -11.75
N ARG A 98 -3.48 3.19 -12.37
CA ARG A 98 -4.08 2.49 -13.51
C ARG A 98 -3.77 3.27 -14.78
N VAL A 99 -3.22 2.60 -15.78
CA VAL A 99 -2.83 3.19 -17.06
C VAL A 99 -3.28 2.31 -18.22
N THR A 100 -3.33 2.84 -19.43
CA THR A 100 -3.63 2.05 -20.62
C THR A 100 -2.46 1.15 -21.02
N THR A 101 -1.23 1.65 -20.88
CA THR A 101 0.00 0.93 -21.24
C THR A 101 1.01 1.06 -20.10
N ALA A 102 1.48 -0.06 -19.57
CA ALA A 102 2.52 -0.06 -18.55
C ALA A 102 3.89 0.32 -19.17
N PRO A 103 4.74 1.07 -18.45
CA PRO A 103 6.13 1.26 -18.87
C PRO A 103 6.86 -0.08 -19.02
N GLU A 104 7.86 -0.11 -19.89
CA GLU A 104 8.66 -1.30 -20.13
C GLU A 104 9.28 -1.84 -18.83
N ASN A 105 9.20 -3.15 -18.61
CA ASN A 105 9.68 -3.86 -17.42
C ASN A 105 8.99 -3.50 -16.09
N ALA A 106 8.02 -2.59 -16.08
CA ALA A 106 7.28 -2.27 -14.87
C ALA A 106 6.44 -3.48 -14.44
N PRO A 107 6.50 -3.94 -13.17
CA PRO A 107 5.57 -4.93 -12.66
C PRO A 107 4.15 -4.41 -12.78
N HIS A 108 3.30 -5.19 -13.44
CA HIS A 108 1.96 -4.76 -13.79
C HIS A 108 0.95 -5.91 -13.78
N TRP A 109 -0.31 -5.56 -13.61
CA TRP A 109 -1.43 -6.50 -13.51
C TRP A 109 -2.61 -5.96 -14.34
N PRO A 110 -2.98 -6.64 -15.44
CA PRO A 110 -4.16 -6.29 -16.23
C PRO A 110 -5.44 -6.35 -15.38
N GLU A 111 -6.37 -5.42 -15.61
CA GLU A 111 -7.68 -5.38 -15.00
C GLU A 111 -8.79 -5.58 -16.04
N ALA A 112 -9.99 -5.96 -15.58
CA ALA A 112 -11.08 -6.40 -16.44
C ALA A 112 -11.65 -5.28 -17.34
N ASP A 113 -11.45 -4.01 -16.97
CA ASP A 113 -11.85 -2.84 -17.74
C ASP A 113 -10.86 -2.46 -18.85
N GLY A 114 -9.82 -3.28 -19.07
CA GLY A 114 -8.78 -3.05 -20.05
C GLY A 114 -7.66 -2.12 -19.57
N THR A 115 -7.74 -1.59 -18.34
CA THR A 115 -6.63 -0.87 -17.73
C THR A 115 -5.58 -1.83 -17.17
N VAL A 116 -4.40 -1.29 -16.91
CA VAL A 116 -3.28 -2.03 -16.32
C VAL A 116 -2.87 -1.31 -15.04
N LYS A 117 -2.92 -2.04 -13.91
CA LYS A 117 -2.40 -1.55 -12.63
C LYS A 117 -0.89 -1.71 -12.61
N VAL A 118 -0.15 -0.64 -12.31
CA VAL A 118 1.31 -0.61 -12.34
C VAL A 118 1.87 -0.41 -10.92
N SER A 119 3.01 -1.03 -10.61
CA SER A 119 3.69 -0.85 -9.32
C SER A 119 4.19 0.58 -9.12
N ALA A 120 3.56 1.32 -8.20
CA ALA A 120 4.02 2.66 -7.82
C ALA A 120 5.42 2.63 -7.19
N ALA A 121 5.76 1.60 -6.41
CA ALA A 121 7.11 1.45 -5.84
C ALA A 121 8.18 1.42 -6.95
N TRP A 122 7.93 0.67 -8.02
CA TRP A 122 8.84 0.57 -9.16
C TRP A 122 8.96 1.90 -9.89
N LEU A 123 7.83 2.59 -10.12
CA LEU A 123 7.85 3.92 -10.77
C LEU A 123 8.69 4.93 -9.96
N ILE A 124 8.54 4.94 -8.63
CA ILE A 124 9.28 5.84 -7.74
C ILE A 124 10.79 5.54 -7.78
N GLU A 125 11.18 4.27 -7.65
CA GLU A 125 12.59 3.87 -7.74
C GLU A 125 13.19 4.21 -9.11
N GLN A 126 12.47 3.90 -10.18
CA GLN A 126 12.94 4.21 -11.52
C GLN A 126 12.95 5.72 -11.80
N ALA A 127 12.12 6.53 -11.14
CA ALA A 127 12.22 7.99 -11.19
C ALA A 127 13.45 8.56 -10.44
N GLY A 128 14.25 7.70 -9.80
CA GLY A 128 15.49 8.08 -9.10
C GLY A 128 15.32 8.20 -7.59
N PHE A 129 14.13 7.94 -7.06
CA PHE A 129 13.82 8.04 -5.64
C PHE A 129 13.97 6.67 -4.99
N ASN A 130 15.19 6.33 -4.61
CA ASN A 130 15.49 5.06 -3.94
C ASN A 130 15.11 5.08 -2.46
N LYS A 131 15.12 3.91 -1.83
CA LYS A 131 14.97 3.76 -0.37
C LYS A 131 15.92 4.69 0.38
N GLY A 132 15.41 5.39 1.39
CA GLY A 132 16.16 6.39 2.15
C GLY A 132 16.25 7.78 1.50
N PHE A 133 15.71 7.98 0.29
CA PHE A 133 15.71 9.30 -0.35
C PHE A 133 15.01 10.36 0.51
N THR A 134 15.60 11.55 0.58
CA THR A 134 15.11 12.67 1.38
C THR A 134 15.49 14.00 0.72
N LEU A 135 14.69 15.04 0.94
CA LEU A 135 15.00 16.41 0.54
C LEU A 135 15.74 17.19 1.64
N ASN A 136 15.37 16.96 2.90
CA ASN A 136 15.80 17.80 4.02
C ASN A 136 16.23 17.02 5.28
N GLY A 137 16.22 15.68 5.23
CA GLY A 137 16.61 14.79 6.33
C GLY A 137 15.51 14.48 7.34
N ARG A 138 14.43 15.30 7.42
CA ARG A 138 13.34 15.11 8.40
C ARG A 138 12.28 14.13 7.90
N ALA A 139 11.89 14.25 6.64
CA ALA A 139 11.03 13.28 5.95
C ALA A 139 11.87 12.49 4.94
N ALA A 140 11.67 11.17 4.88
CA ALA A 140 12.38 10.33 3.92
C ALA A 140 11.53 9.15 3.43
N LEU A 141 11.83 8.64 2.25
CA LEU A 141 11.39 7.30 1.86
C LEU A 141 12.01 6.27 2.82
N SER A 142 11.22 5.28 3.24
CA SER A 142 11.71 4.22 4.12
C SER A 142 12.94 3.55 3.53
N SER A 143 13.89 3.17 4.40
CA SER A 143 15.06 2.38 4.02
C SER A 143 14.70 0.94 3.62
N LYS A 144 13.48 0.49 3.98
CA LYS A 144 12.97 -0.86 3.73
C LYS A 144 12.04 -0.93 2.52
N HIS A 145 11.16 0.07 2.34
CA HIS A 145 10.14 0.05 1.29
C HIS A 145 9.81 1.43 0.70
N THR A 146 10.05 1.58 -0.60
CA THR A 146 9.97 2.85 -1.33
C THR A 146 8.57 3.48 -1.41
N LEU A 147 7.50 2.75 -1.05
CA LEU A 147 6.16 3.36 -0.95
C LEU A 147 5.89 4.06 0.38
N ALA A 148 6.70 3.85 1.41
CA ALA A 148 6.47 4.49 2.71
C ALA A 148 7.26 5.80 2.79
N ILE A 149 6.56 6.91 3.02
CA ILE A 149 7.17 8.15 3.50
C ILE A 149 7.19 8.08 5.03
N THR A 150 8.35 8.36 5.61
CA THR A 150 8.66 8.17 7.02
C THR A 150 9.06 9.48 7.68
N ASN A 151 8.59 9.67 8.91
CA ASN A 151 9.08 10.71 9.80
C ASN A 151 10.39 10.22 10.45
N ARG A 152 11.47 10.99 10.29
CA ARG A 152 12.78 10.69 10.87
C ARG A 152 12.98 11.24 12.28
N GLY A 153 11.95 11.84 12.87
CA GLY A 153 11.86 12.26 14.27
C GLY A 153 10.96 13.48 14.42
N ASP A 154 11.27 14.55 13.68
CA ASP A 154 10.70 15.90 13.81
C ASP A 154 10.06 16.41 12.51
N ALA A 155 9.70 15.52 11.58
CA ALA A 155 9.03 15.92 10.34
C ALA A 155 7.69 16.59 10.63
N THR A 156 7.47 17.73 9.98
CA THR A 156 6.18 18.41 9.93
C THR A 156 5.33 17.86 8.78
N SER A 157 4.02 18.16 8.77
CA SER A 157 3.16 17.86 7.62
C SER A 157 3.66 18.51 6.33
N ALA A 158 4.28 19.69 6.41
CA ALA A 158 4.88 20.37 5.26
C ALA A 158 6.06 19.58 4.70
N ASP A 159 6.93 19.01 5.55
CA ASP A 159 8.06 18.18 5.10
C ASP A 159 7.58 16.92 4.36
N ILE A 160 6.53 16.28 4.88
CA ILE A 160 5.93 15.09 4.27
C ILE A 160 5.27 15.44 2.92
N SER A 161 4.55 16.56 2.87
CA SER A 161 3.86 17.02 1.65
C SER A 161 4.85 17.42 0.57
N GLU A 162 5.90 18.17 0.93
CA GLU A 162 6.96 18.58 0.00
C GLU A 162 7.67 17.36 -0.62
N LEU A 163 8.01 16.37 0.20
CA LEU A 163 8.61 15.13 -0.31
C LEU A 163 7.64 14.36 -1.22
N ALA A 164 6.35 14.29 -0.85
CA ALA A 164 5.35 13.63 -1.68
C ALA A 164 5.17 14.32 -3.03
N ASP A 165 5.04 15.64 -3.05
CA ASP A 165 4.88 16.45 -4.26
C ASP A 165 6.11 16.32 -5.17
N HIS A 166 7.31 16.30 -4.60
CA HIS A 166 8.54 16.10 -5.35
C HIS A 166 8.58 14.72 -6.03
N ILE A 167 8.17 13.67 -5.33
CA ILE A 167 8.07 12.32 -5.89
C ILE A 167 7.03 12.26 -7.01
N VAL A 168 5.83 12.84 -6.79
CA VAL A 168 4.77 12.92 -7.80
C VAL A 168 5.27 13.62 -9.06
N ALA A 169 5.92 14.78 -8.90
CA ALA A 169 6.47 15.55 -10.01
C ALA A 169 7.54 14.76 -10.78
N GLY A 170 8.46 14.06 -10.09
CA GLY A 170 9.49 13.26 -10.74
C GLY A 170 8.93 12.06 -11.50
N VAL A 171 7.96 11.33 -10.92
CA VAL A 171 7.29 10.22 -11.60
C VAL A 171 6.49 10.70 -12.80
N LYS A 172 5.77 11.82 -12.66
CA LYS A 172 5.03 12.43 -13.77
C LYS A 172 5.97 12.89 -14.89
N SER A 173 7.09 13.52 -14.55
CA SER A 173 8.07 13.96 -15.54
C SER A 173 8.72 12.80 -16.30
N LYS A 174 8.95 11.65 -15.65
CA LYS A 174 9.63 10.51 -16.27
C LYS A 174 8.69 9.61 -17.07
N PHE A 175 7.47 9.39 -16.57
CA PHE A 175 6.56 8.37 -17.11
C PHE A 175 5.26 8.94 -17.66
N ASP A 176 5.00 10.24 -17.51
CA ASP A 176 3.70 10.86 -17.75
C ASP A 176 2.56 10.25 -16.89
N ILE A 177 2.90 9.60 -15.78
CA ILE A 177 1.96 8.97 -14.84
C ILE A 177 1.87 9.81 -13.57
N GLU A 178 0.65 10.15 -13.15
CA GLU A 178 0.40 10.83 -11.88
C GLU A 178 0.16 9.81 -10.77
N LEU A 179 0.93 9.91 -9.68
CA LEU A 179 0.68 9.13 -8.47
C LEU A 179 -0.33 9.85 -7.59
N LYS A 180 -1.27 9.08 -7.03
CA LYS A 180 -2.28 9.60 -6.10
C LYS A 180 -2.00 9.11 -4.68
N PRO A 181 -1.98 10.00 -3.68
CA PRO A 181 -1.86 9.58 -2.29
C PRO A 181 -2.98 8.63 -1.87
N GLU A 182 -2.64 7.62 -1.08
CA GLU A 182 -3.60 6.79 -0.33
C GLU A 182 -3.97 7.44 1.00
N ALA A 183 -3.02 8.15 1.61
CA ALA A 183 -3.19 8.87 2.86
C ALA A 183 -4.24 9.98 2.74
N THR A 184 -5.02 10.16 3.81
CA THR A 184 -5.97 11.28 3.92
C THR A 184 -5.24 12.47 4.54
N PHE A 185 -5.22 13.59 3.83
CA PHE A 185 -4.70 14.85 4.36
C PHE A 185 -5.81 15.58 5.12
N ILE A 186 -5.49 16.04 6.32
CA ILE A 186 -6.36 16.86 7.17
C ILE A 186 -5.71 18.24 7.28
N ASN A 187 -6.46 19.28 6.94
CA ASN A 187 -6.03 20.68 7.03
C ASN A 187 -6.41 21.28 8.38
#